data_AF-A0A814ZW91-F1
#
_entry.id   AF-A0A814ZW91-F1
#
_cell.length_a   1.000
_cell.length_b   1.000
_cell.length_c   1.000
_cell.angle_alpha   90.00
_cell.angle_beta   90.00
_cell.angle_gamma   90.00
#
_symmetry.space_group_name_H-M   'P 1'
#
loop_
_entity.id
_entity.type
_entity.pdbx_description
1 polymer ?
#
loop_
_entity_poly.entity_id
_entity_poly.type
_entity_poly.pdbx_seq_one_letter_code
_entity_poly.pdbx_strand_id
1 'polypeptide(L)'
;MAGAYDTEQQRMIDRIKYIAFREARDAGATFIDRQWIAEKIHRTTRFVTAWWEKSYDQCFADYSNTGPKLKLSQGSQDISRKANGQQGKSCSIVAKEIAESQKEYVTPRTINNYRHREALKPFHVVSRPLKSETHISDRLWLCDWLKDWTEEDFLHLAPSDEFYVWVARKPNYQNDRIRAKSIEDIEEDERYREMVQHQACIGVFIMFTGRFRYF
;
A
#
# COMPACT_ATOMS: atom_id res chain seq x y z
N MET A 1 -5.53 35.47 0.68
CA MET A 1 -5.64 34.30 1.59
C MET A 1 -6.30 33.14 0.86
N ALA A 2 -5.56 32.44 0.00
CA ALA A 2 -6.03 31.23 -0.69
C ALA A 2 -5.17 30.07 -0.18
N GLY A 3 -5.72 29.21 0.70
CA GLY A 3 -4.86 28.26 1.40
C GLY A 3 -5.46 26.94 1.90
N ALA A 4 -6.78 26.72 1.87
CA ALA A 4 -7.34 25.46 2.39
C ALA A 4 -8.56 24.90 1.64
N TYR A 5 -9.16 25.64 0.69
CA TYR A 5 -10.47 25.31 0.12
C TYR A 5 -10.47 24.99 -1.39
N ASP A 6 -9.30 24.79 -2.02
CA ASP A 6 -9.22 24.56 -3.47
C ASP A 6 -9.01 23.09 -3.83
N THR A 7 -9.88 22.22 -3.34
CA THR A 7 -9.92 20.80 -3.73
C THR A 7 -10.77 20.60 -4.98
N GLU A 8 -10.53 19.53 -5.75
CA GLU A 8 -11.34 19.23 -6.95
C GLU A 8 -12.81 18.95 -6.57
N GLN A 9 -13.05 18.35 -5.40
CA GLN A 9 -14.39 18.17 -4.86
C GLN A 9 -15.10 19.50 -4.62
N GLN A 10 -14.40 20.50 -4.03
CA GLN A 10 -14.97 21.83 -3.84
C GLN A 10 -15.22 22.52 -5.18
N ARG A 11 -14.31 22.39 -6.15
CA ARG A 11 -14.49 22.93 -7.51
C ARG A 11 -15.71 22.30 -8.19
N MET A 12 -15.97 21.01 -7.99
CA MET A 12 -17.16 20.35 -8.53
C MET A 12 -18.44 20.91 -7.92
N ILE A 13 -18.49 21.09 -6.59
CA ILE A 13 -19.62 21.72 -5.89
C ILE A 13 -19.85 23.15 -6.42
N ASP A 14 -18.78 23.91 -6.60
CA ASP A 14 -18.86 25.30 -7.10
C ASP A 14 -19.38 25.36 -8.54
N ARG A 15 -19.02 24.40 -9.40
CA ARG A 15 -19.58 24.25 -10.76
C ARG A 15 -21.08 23.96 -10.75
N ILE A 16 -21.55 23.09 -9.86
CA ILE A 16 -22.98 22.77 -9.70
C ILE A 16 -23.76 24.01 -9.24
N LYS A 17 -23.28 24.70 -8.21
CA LYS A 17 -23.89 25.94 -7.71
C LYS A 17 -23.95 27.01 -8.81
N TYR A 18 -22.88 27.15 -9.58
CA TYR A 18 -22.82 28.06 -10.73
C TYR A 18 -23.94 27.76 -11.75
N ILE A 19 -24.13 26.50 -12.15
CA ILE A 19 -25.19 26.13 -13.12
C ILE A 19 -26.56 26.48 -12.55
N ALA A 20 -26.84 26.14 -11.30
CA ALA A 20 -28.11 26.46 -10.66
C ALA A 20 -28.40 27.96 -10.64
N PHE A 21 -27.39 28.80 -10.35
CA PHE A 21 -27.55 30.26 -10.40
C PHE A 21 -27.75 30.79 -11.81
N ARG A 22 -27.09 30.21 -12.82
CA ARG A 22 -27.33 30.56 -14.22
C ARG A 22 -28.76 30.21 -14.63
N GLU A 23 -29.25 29.02 -14.30
CA GLU A 23 -30.63 28.63 -14.61
C GLU A 23 -31.65 29.55 -13.94
N ALA A 24 -31.42 29.94 -12.68
CA ALA A 24 -32.26 30.92 -11.99
C ALA A 24 -32.27 32.29 -12.69
N ARG A 25 -31.11 32.76 -13.18
CA ARG A 25 -31.01 33.98 -13.98
C ARG A 25 -31.82 33.87 -15.27
N ASP A 26 -31.62 32.77 -16.01
CA ASP A 26 -32.28 32.54 -17.29
C ASP A 26 -33.80 32.35 -17.12
N ALA A 27 -34.25 31.91 -15.93
CA ALA A 27 -35.65 31.86 -15.52
C ALA A 27 -36.24 33.22 -15.05
N GLY A 28 -35.46 34.31 -15.10
CA GLY A 28 -35.95 35.67 -14.85
C GLY A 28 -35.38 36.37 -13.61
N ALA A 29 -34.46 35.74 -12.86
CA ALA A 29 -33.75 36.40 -11.77
C ALA A 29 -32.64 37.33 -12.31
N THR A 30 -33.02 38.45 -12.92
CA THR A 30 -32.12 39.36 -13.66
C THR A 30 -31.03 40.02 -12.82
N PHE A 31 -31.16 40.05 -11.49
CA PHE A 31 -30.13 40.56 -10.57
C PHE A 31 -28.91 39.63 -10.44
N ILE A 32 -29.01 38.37 -10.90
CA ILE A 32 -27.91 37.43 -10.86
C ILE A 32 -26.96 37.73 -12.03
N ASP A 33 -25.83 38.35 -11.73
CA ASP A 33 -24.74 38.58 -12.68
C ASP A 33 -23.49 37.75 -12.34
N ARG A 34 -22.46 37.86 -13.19
CA ARG A 34 -21.19 37.12 -13.01
C ARG A 34 -20.48 37.48 -11.71
N GLN A 35 -20.55 38.74 -11.30
CA GLN A 35 -19.90 39.25 -10.10
C GLN A 35 -20.60 38.68 -8.86
N TRP A 36 -21.92 38.73 -8.85
CA TRP A 36 -22.76 38.16 -7.80
C TRP A 36 -22.49 36.67 -7.62
N ILE A 37 -22.45 35.90 -8.70
CA ILE A 37 -22.15 34.46 -8.61
C ILE A 37 -20.75 34.23 -8.05
N ALA A 38 -19.74 34.96 -8.54
CA ALA A 38 -18.36 34.84 -8.10
C ALA A 38 -18.22 35.07 -6.59
N GLU A 39 -18.92 36.07 -6.05
CA GLU A 39 -18.99 36.36 -4.63
C GLU A 39 -19.68 35.23 -3.83
N LYS A 40 -20.78 34.68 -4.34
CA LYS A 40 -21.52 33.59 -3.66
C LYS A 40 -20.79 32.26 -3.61
N ILE A 41 -20.00 31.95 -4.63
CA ILE A 41 -19.19 30.72 -4.67
C ILE A 41 -17.76 30.94 -4.17
N HIS A 42 -17.42 32.16 -3.72
CA HIS A 42 -16.08 32.55 -3.28
C HIS A 42 -14.98 32.23 -4.32
N ARG A 43 -15.26 32.49 -5.60
CA ARG A 43 -14.31 32.32 -6.72
C ARG A 43 -14.07 33.63 -7.44
N THR A 44 -13.07 33.63 -8.31
CA THR A 44 -12.80 34.79 -9.16
C THR A 44 -13.86 34.90 -10.26
N THR A 45 -14.16 36.11 -10.69
CA THR A 45 -15.01 36.33 -11.88
C THR A 45 -14.45 35.65 -13.12
N ARG A 46 -13.13 35.55 -13.24
CA ARG A 46 -12.48 34.79 -14.32
C ARG A 46 -12.88 33.30 -14.32
N PHE A 47 -13.03 32.68 -13.16
CA PHE A 47 -13.55 31.32 -13.04
C PHE A 47 -14.98 31.26 -13.59
N VAL A 48 -15.87 32.14 -13.11
CA VAL A 48 -17.28 32.18 -13.57
C VAL A 48 -17.39 32.41 -15.08
N THR A 49 -16.57 33.30 -15.64
CA THR A 49 -16.54 33.56 -17.09
C THR A 49 -16.09 32.33 -17.89
N ALA A 50 -15.06 31.60 -17.43
CA ALA A 50 -14.58 30.40 -18.10
C ALA A 50 -15.64 29.27 -18.14
N TRP A 51 -16.55 29.27 -17.18
CA TRP A 51 -17.65 28.31 -17.07
C TRP A 51 -18.98 28.84 -17.64
N TRP A 52 -19.02 30.10 -18.10
CA TRP A 52 -20.26 30.81 -18.43
C TRP A 52 -21.14 30.10 -19.47
N GLU A 53 -20.49 29.50 -20.47
CA GLU A 53 -21.13 28.85 -21.61
C GLU A 53 -21.08 27.32 -21.53
N LYS A 54 -20.57 26.76 -20.42
CA LYS A 54 -20.43 25.31 -20.26
C LYS A 54 -21.78 24.66 -19.93
N SER A 55 -22.08 23.54 -20.59
CA SER A 55 -23.28 22.75 -20.29
C SER A 55 -23.12 21.95 -18.98
N TYR A 56 -24.22 21.42 -18.45
CA TYR A 56 -24.20 20.55 -17.27
C TYR A 56 -23.19 19.41 -17.44
N ASP A 57 -23.24 18.70 -18.56
CA ASP A 57 -22.33 17.58 -18.87
C ASP A 57 -20.85 17.98 -18.87
N GLN A 58 -20.53 19.20 -19.33
CA GLN A 58 -19.17 19.71 -19.34
C GLN A 58 -18.63 20.04 -17.94
N CYS A 59 -19.51 20.28 -16.96
CA CYS A 59 -19.12 20.48 -15.56
C CYS A 59 -18.70 19.19 -14.86
N PHE A 60 -19.18 18.04 -15.34
CA PHE A 60 -18.83 16.71 -14.87
C PHE A 60 -17.86 15.97 -15.79
N ALA A 61 -17.37 16.61 -16.86
CA ALA A 61 -16.36 16.03 -17.72
C ALA A 61 -15.14 15.65 -16.89
N ASP A 62 -14.85 14.35 -16.84
CA ASP A 62 -13.76 13.83 -16.04
C ASP A 62 -12.42 14.17 -16.70
N TYR A 63 -11.72 15.16 -16.13
CA TYR A 63 -10.38 15.55 -16.55
C TYR A 63 -9.29 14.61 -15.99
N SER A 64 -9.66 13.50 -15.34
CA SER A 64 -8.72 12.47 -14.88
C SER A 64 -7.81 11.93 -15.99
N ASN A 65 -8.27 11.98 -17.25
CA ASN A 65 -7.53 11.51 -18.42
C ASN A 65 -6.55 12.51 -19.03
N THR A 66 -6.42 13.72 -18.47
CA THR A 66 -5.47 14.74 -18.96
C THR A 66 -4.04 14.54 -18.43
N GLY A 67 -3.81 13.48 -17.65
CA GLY A 67 -2.50 13.12 -17.14
C GLY A 67 -1.49 12.76 -18.25
N PRO A 68 -0.18 12.82 -17.97
CA PRO A 68 0.84 12.38 -18.92
C PRO A 68 0.58 10.94 -19.38
N LYS A 69 0.68 10.69 -20.70
CA LYS A 69 0.56 9.34 -21.25
C LYS A 69 1.52 8.37 -20.55
N LEU A 70 1.10 7.10 -20.43
CA LEU A 70 1.94 6.02 -19.93
C LEU A 70 3.28 6.00 -20.70
N LYS A 71 4.39 6.00 -19.96
CA LYS A 71 5.74 5.96 -20.53
C LYS A 71 6.12 4.61 -21.16
N LEU A 72 5.23 3.62 -21.13
CA LEU A 72 5.52 2.26 -21.56
C LEU A 72 4.80 1.96 -22.88
N SER A 73 5.55 1.52 -23.88
CA SER A 73 5.00 0.92 -25.09
C SER A 73 4.17 -0.34 -24.78
N GLN A 74 3.31 -0.76 -25.71
CA GLN A 74 2.50 -1.97 -25.54
C GLN A 74 3.38 -3.22 -25.32
N GLY A 75 4.47 -3.36 -26.08
CA GLY A 75 5.41 -4.48 -25.90
C GLY A 75 6.04 -4.50 -24.50
N SER A 76 6.43 -3.34 -23.96
CA SER A 76 6.96 -3.21 -22.60
C SER A 76 5.92 -3.58 -21.52
N GLN A 77 4.64 -3.29 -21.78
CA GLN A 77 3.53 -3.69 -20.91
C GLN A 77 3.32 -5.22 -20.94
N ASP A 78 3.38 -5.83 -22.11
CA ASP A 78 3.19 -7.28 -22.27
C ASP A 78 4.30 -8.08 -21.56
N ILE A 79 5.55 -7.61 -21.65
CA ILE A 79 6.67 -8.18 -20.88
C ILE A 79 6.43 -8.05 -19.38
N SER A 80 5.98 -6.88 -18.94
CA SER A 80 5.69 -6.61 -17.52
C SER A 80 4.57 -7.51 -16.98
N ARG A 81 3.53 -7.76 -17.78
CA ARG A 81 2.42 -8.68 -17.47
C ARG A 81 2.86 -10.14 -17.46
N LYS A 82 3.66 -10.56 -18.43
CA LYS A 82 4.21 -11.93 -18.49
C LYS A 82 5.10 -12.25 -17.28
N ALA A 83 5.82 -11.26 -16.79
CA ALA A 83 6.67 -11.36 -15.60
C ALA A 83 5.89 -11.33 -14.27
N ASN A 84 4.57 -11.12 -14.29
CA ASN A 84 3.75 -11.06 -13.07
C ASN A 84 3.70 -12.43 -12.38
N GLY A 85 3.85 -12.45 -11.05
CA GLY A 85 3.82 -13.70 -10.27
C GLY A 85 4.95 -14.69 -10.56
N GLN A 86 5.98 -14.31 -11.34
CA GLN A 86 7.13 -15.16 -11.59
C GLN A 86 8.24 -14.93 -10.56
N GLN A 87 8.86 -16.01 -10.08
CA GLN A 87 10.02 -15.94 -9.20
C GLN A 87 11.21 -15.27 -9.89
N GLY A 88 11.94 -14.43 -9.15
CA GLY A 88 13.15 -13.78 -9.66
C GLY A 88 12.90 -12.67 -10.70
N LYS A 89 11.65 -12.30 -11.00
CA LYS A 89 11.33 -11.21 -11.95
C LYS A 89 11.14 -9.86 -11.25
N SER A 90 12.24 -9.34 -10.70
CA SER A 90 12.27 -8.00 -10.11
C SER A 90 12.06 -6.90 -11.16
N CYS A 91 11.66 -5.70 -10.75
CA CYS A 91 11.48 -4.57 -11.66
C CYS A 91 12.78 -4.21 -12.43
N SER A 92 13.95 -4.41 -11.82
CA SER A 92 15.23 -4.21 -12.49
C SER A 92 15.51 -5.24 -13.57
N ILE A 93 15.14 -6.49 -13.32
CA ILE A 93 15.29 -7.57 -14.32
C ILE A 93 14.35 -7.35 -15.49
N VAL A 94 13.10 -6.95 -15.22
CA VAL A 94 12.13 -6.62 -16.26
C VAL A 94 12.57 -5.39 -17.08
N ALA A 95 13.17 -4.38 -16.44
CA ALA A 95 13.73 -3.23 -17.14
C ALA A 95 14.83 -3.64 -18.14
N LYS A 96 15.71 -4.54 -17.71
CA LYS A 96 16.77 -5.09 -18.57
C LYS A 96 16.18 -5.91 -19.72
N GLU A 97 15.19 -6.74 -19.46
CA GLU A 97 14.49 -7.55 -20.48
C GLU A 97 13.78 -6.67 -21.52
N ILE A 98 13.17 -5.57 -21.09
CA ILE A 98 12.57 -4.57 -22.01
C ILE A 98 13.66 -3.90 -22.85
N ALA A 99 14.77 -3.48 -22.24
CA ALA A 99 15.87 -2.85 -22.96
C ALA A 99 16.49 -3.77 -24.01
N GLU A 100 16.60 -5.07 -23.71
CA GLU A 100 17.15 -6.08 -24.63
C GLU A 100 16.17 -6.43 -25.76
N SER A 101 14.89 -6.61 -25.45
CA SER A 101 13.89 -7.11 -26.42
C SER A 101 13.22 -6.00 -27.24
N GLN A 102 12.90 -4.86 -26.63
CA GLN A 102 12.20 -3.75 -27.27
C GLN A 102 13.14 -2.61 -27.69
N LYS A 103 14.43 -2.70 -27.36
CA LYS A 103 15.41 -1.61 -27.55
C LYS A 103 14.94 -0.28 -26.92
N GLU A 104 14.13 -0.37 -25.86
CA GLU A 104 13.53 0.75 -25.16
C GLU A 104 14.17 0.90 -23.78
N TYR A 105 14.65 2.10 -23.43
CA TYR A 105 15.16 2.34 -22.08
C TYR A 105 14.01 2.67 -21.12
N VAL A 106 13.76 1.78 -20.17
CA VAL A 106 12.74 1.95 -19.13
C VAL A 106 13.40 1.83 -17.75
N THR A 107 13.11 2.79 -16.87
CA THR A 107 13.63 2.73 -15.50
C THR A 107 12.84 1.71 -14.65
N PRO A 108 13.47 1.01 -13.68
CA PRO A 108 12.78 0.09 -12.79
C PRO A 108 11.61 0.74 -12.03
N ARG A 109 11.71 2.04 -11.73
CA ARG A 109 10.66 2.83 -11.09
C ARG A 109 9.42 2.98 -11.98
N THR A 110 9.60 3.14 -13.29
CA THR A 110 8.48 3.22 -14.25
C THR A 110 7.71 1.90 -14.27
N ILE A 111 8.41 0.77 -14.25
CA ILE A 111 7.80 -0.56 -14.17
C ILE A 111 7.08 -0.77 -12.84
N ASN A 112 7.67 -0.33 -11.73
CA ASN A 112 7.03 -0.42 -10.42
C ASN A 112 5.71 0.36 -10.38
N ASN A 113 5.72 1.61 -10.88
CA ASN A 113 4.52 2.44 -10.95
C ASN A 113 3.44 1.78 -11.83
N TYR A 114 3.83 1.20 -12.97
CA TYR A 114 2.91 0.46 -13.84
C TYR A 114 2.32 -0.77 -13.14
N ARG A 115 3.15 -1.60 -12.49
CA ARG A 115 2.70 -2.78 -11.74
C ARG A 115 1.70 -2.42 -10.65
N HIS A 116 1.95 -1.35 -9.90
CA HIS A 116 1.01 -0.87 -8.88
C HIS A 116 -0.31 -0.40 -9.49
N ARG A 117 -0.26 0.37 -10.59
CA ARG A 117 -1.47 0.86 -11.27
C ARG A 117 -2.33 -0.27 -11.80
N GLU A 118 -1.71 -1.30 -12.37
CA GLU A 118 -2.40 -2.47 -12.96
C GLU A 118 -2.66 -3.59 -11.95
N ALA A 119 -2.43 -3.34 -10.65
CA ALA A 119 -2.59 -4.33 -9.57
C ALA A 119 -1.80 -5.65 -9.78
N LEU A 120 -0.66 -5.59 -10.48
CA LEU A 120 0.24 -6.72 -10.68
C LEU A 120 1.03 -6.98 -9.39
N LYS A 121 0.82 -8.16 -8.79
CA LYS A 121 1.42 -8.51 -7.50
C LYS A 121 2.82 -9.11 -7.68
N PRO A 122 3.80 -8.70 -6.86
CA PRO A 122 5.10 -9.35 -6.86
C PRO A 122 4.95 -10.81 -6.45
N PHE A 123 5.83 -11.67 -6.97
CA PHE A 123 5.95 -13.03 -6.46
C PHE A 123 6.50 -12.99 -5.04
N HIS A 124 5.70 -13.46 -4.08
CA HIS A 124 6.08 -13.55 -2.68
C HIS A 124 6.43 -15.00 -2.35
N VAL A 125 7.71 -15.27 -2.08
CA VAL A 125 8.12 -16.56 -1.49
C VAL A 125 7.89 -16.46 0.01
N VAL A 126 6.93 -17.22 0.52
CA VAL A 126 6.90 -17.52 1.96
C VAL A 126 8.03 -18.51 2.22
N SER A 127 9.01 -18.14 3.05
CA SER A 127 10.03 -19.08 3.49
C SER A 127 9.35 -20.24 4.20
N ARG A 128 9.33 -21.40 3.55
CA ARG A 128 8.90 -22.64 4.18
C ARG A 128 10.13 -23.28 4.81
N PRO A 129 10.08 -23.74 6.06
CA PRO A 129 11.16 -24.52 6.62
C PRO A 129 11.43 -25.72 5.70
N LEU A 130 12.70 -25.98 5.41
CA LEU A 130 13.10 -27.16 4.66
C LEU A 130 12.69 -28.39 5.48
N LYS A 131 11.87 -29.25 4.90
CA LYS A 131 11.44 -30.50 5.53
C LYS A 131 12.24 -31.64 4.94
N SER A 132 12.83 -32.48 5.79
CA SER A 132 13.36 -33.78 5.37
C SER A 132 12.19 -34.70 5.00
N GLU A 133 12.49 -35.80 4.30
CA GLU A 133 11.52 -36.84 4.01
C GLU A 133 10.88 -37.40 5.30
N THR A 134 11.69 -37.59 6.35
CA THR A 134 11.21 -38.00 7.69
C THR A 134 10.21 -37.01 8.26
N HIS A 135 10.51 -35.70 8.23
CA HIS A 135 9.57 -34.67 8.70
C HIS A 135 8.26 -34.64 7.90
N ILE A 136 8.28 -35.02 6.63
CA ILE A 136 7.06 -35.13 5.81
C ILE A 136 6.26 -36.36 6.26
N SER A 137 6.92 -37.51 6.39
CA SER A 137 6.31 -38.77 6.82
C SER A 137 5.66 -38.65 8.20
N ASP A 138 6.38 -38.13 9.20
CA ASP A 138 5.88 -38.00 10.58
C ASP A 138 4.66 -37.08 10.65
N ARG A 139 4.65 -36.01 9.85
CA ARG A 139 3.49 -35.10 9.78
C ARG A 139 2.29 -35.75 9.14
N LEU A 140 2.49 -36.54 8.08
CA LEU A 140 1.40 -37.26 7.44
C LEU A 140 0.83 -38.32 8.39
N TRP A 141 1.70 -39.08 9.06
CA TRP A 141 1.31 -40.03 10.09
C TRP A 141 0.51 -39.36 11.23
N LEU A 142 0.99 -38.23 11.75
CA LEU A 142 0.29 -37.48 12.80
C LEU A 142 -1.08 -36.99 12.32
N CYS A 143 -1.17 -36.46 11.10
CA CYS A 143 -2.44 -36.03 10.52
C CYS A 143 -3.42 -37.19 10.36
N ASP A 144 -2.95 -38.35 9.88
CA ASP A 144 -3.78 -39.55 9.73
C ASP A 144 -4.24 -40.08 11.08
N TRP A 145 -3.39 -40.05 12.11
CA TRP A 145 -3.76 -40.43 13.47
C TRP A 145 -4.77 -39.47 14.12
N LEU A 146 -4.61 -38.16 13.91
CA LEU A 146 -5.55 -37.14 14.41
C LEU A 146 -6.87 -37.10 13.64
N LYS A 147 -6.95 -37.71 12.45
CA LYS A 147 -8.16 -37.71 11.62
C LYS A 147 -9.33 -38.43 12.29
N ASP A 148 -9.03 -39.43 13.12
CA ASP A 148 -10.04 -40.24 13.82
C ASP A 148 -10.46 -39.62 15.17
N TRP A 149 -9.88 -38.46 15.55
CA TRP A 149 -10.26 -37.77 16.78
C TRP A 149 -11.64 -37.14 16.66
N THR A 150 -12.42 -37.29 17.72
CA THR A 150 -13.74 -36.68 17.90
C THR A 150 -13.63 -35.31 18.58
N GLU A 151 -14.74 -34.57 18.63
CA GLU A 151 -14.79 -33.30 19.37
C GLU A 151 -14.41 -33.49 20.84
N GLU A 152 -14.82 -34.59 21.47
CA GLU A 152 -14.49 -34.91 22.87
C GLU A 152 -12.98 -35.05 23.09
N ASP A 153 -12.28 -35.72 22.16
CA ASP A 153 -10.82 -35.89 22.22
C ASP A 153 -10.08 -34.54 22.18
N PHE A 154 -10.56 -33.60 21.36
CA PHE A 154 -9.98 -32.25 21.27
C PHE A 154 -10.21 -31.41 22.53
N LEU A 155 -11.27 -31.66 23.31
CA LEU A 155 -11.52 -30.94 24.56
C LEU A 155 -10.52 -31.29 25.66
N HIS A 156 -9.94 -32.47 25.58
CA HIS A 156 -8.88 -32.90 26.48
C HIS A 156 -7.48 -32.46 26.02
N LEU A 157 -7.36 -31.85 24.84
CA LEU A 157 -6.11 -31.33 24.33
C LEU A 157 -5.78 -29.97 24.97
N ALA A 158 -4.63 -29.89 25.62
CA ALA A 158 -4.08 -28.64 26.14
C ALA A 158 -2.78 -28.31 25.38
N PRO A 159 -2.84 -27.68 24.19
CA PRO A 159 -1.63 -27.30 23.48
C PRO A 159 -0.91 -26.18 24.23
N SER A 160 0.41 -26.32 24.32
CA SER A 160 1.32 -25.32 24.85
C SER A 160 2.36 -24.96 23.81
N ASP A 161 2.75 -23.69 23.78
CA ASP A 161 3.89 -23.23 22.98
C ASP A 161 4.70 -22.19 23.75
N GLU A 162 5.96 -22.08 23.38
CA GLU A 162 6.92 -21.14 23.94
C GLU A 162 7.37 -20.18 22.85
N PHE A 163 7.23 -18.88 23.11
CA PHE A 163 7.89 -17.88 22.28
C PHE A 163 8.64 -16.87 23.13
N TYR A 164 9.76 -16.45 22.56
CA TYR A 164 10.69 -15.52 23.19
C TYR A 164 10.32 -14.10 22.81
N VAL A 165 10.03 -13.28 23.81
CA VAL A 165 9.83 -11.84 23.63
C VAL A 165 11.11 -11.13 24.05
N TRP A 166 11.79 -10.59 23.05
CA TRP A 166 12.95 -9.75 23.27
C TRP A 166 12.50 -8.33 23.55
N VAL A 167 12.73 -7.84 24.77
CA VAL A 167 12.50 -6.43 25.10
C VAL A 167 13.64 -5.63 24.50
N ALA A 168 13.48 -5.24 23.24
CA ALA A 168 14.37 -4.27 22.62
C ALA A 168 14.05 -2.88 23.18
N ARG A 169 14.98 -2.30 23.96
CA ARG A 169 14.93 -0.88 24.30
C ARG A 169 14.78 -0.06 23.01
N LYS A 170 13.84 0.88 22.96
CA LYS A 170 13.71 1.79 21.82
C LYS A 170 15.04 2.56 21.65
N PRO A 171 15.70 2.47 20.48
CA PRO A 171 17.00 3.11 20.31
C PRO A 171 16.85 4.63 20.42
N ASN A 172 17.72 5.25 21.21
CA ASN A 172 17.95 6.68 21.18
C ASN A 172 18.81 7.00 19.95
N TYR A 173 18.18 7.38 18.85
CA TYR A 173 18.86 7.62 17.56
C TYR A 173 19.98 8.67 17.58
N GLN A 174 20.06 9.52 18.61
CA GLN A 174 21.17 10.47 18.77
C GLN A 174 22.39 9.82 19.41
N ASN A 175 22.17 8.87 20.32
CA ASN A 175 23.19 8.29 21.17
C ASN A 175 23.59 6.86 20.73
N ASP A 176 22.68 6.10 20.14
CA ASP A 176 22.84 4.68 19.82
C ASP A 176 23.27 4.46 18.36
N ARG A 177 23.67 5.53 17.65
CA ARG A 177 24.25 5.44 16.30
C ARG A 177 25.75 5.21 16.41
N ILE A 178 26.18 3.98 16.16
CA ILE A 178 27.58 3.64 15.97
C ILE A 178 27.93 3.93 14.50
N ARG A 179 28.97 4.75 14.28
CA ARG A 179 29.52 4.98 12.94
C ARG A 179 30.77 4.12 12.80
N ALA A 180 30.65 3.02 12.08
CA ALA A 180 31.73 2.08 11.82
C ALA A 180 32.07 2.05 10.33
N LYS A 181 33.33 1.73 10.00
CA LYS A 181 33.77 1.56 8.60
C LYS A 181 33.65 0.11 8.16
N SER A 182 33.74 -0.85 9.08
CA SER A 182 33.50 -2.26 8.85
C SER A 182 32.59 -2.88 9.92
N ILE A 183 32.27 -4.18 9.81
CA ILE A 183 31.40 -4.89 10.77
C ILE A 183 32.19 -5.26 12.02
N GLU A 184 33.47 -5.58 11.87
CA GLU A 184 34.40 -5.93 12.95
C GLU A 184 34.54 -4.75 13.94
N ASP A 185 34.57 -3.52 13.41
CA ASP A 185 34.54 -2.28 14.19
C ASP A 185 33.30 -2.15 15.10
N ILE A 186 32.18 -2.81 14.75
CA ILE A 186 30.92 -2.78 15.53
C ILE A 186 30.97 -3.81 16.66
N GLU A 187 31.55 -4.98 16.42
CA GLU A 187 31.62 -6.06 17.41
C GLU A 187 32.57 -5.75 18.57
N GLU A 188 33.58 -4.89 18.33
CA GLU A 188 34.49 -4.38 19.35
C GLU A 188 33.98 -3.13 20.08
N ASP A 189 32.91 -2.50 19.60
CA ASP A 189 32.33 -1.31 20.21
C ASP A 189 31.72 -1.64 21.59
N GLU A 190 32.24 -1.01 22.63
CA GLU A 190 31.86 -1.22 24.03
C GLU A 190 30.36 -0.97 24.26
N ARG A 191 29.79 0.00 23.54
CA ARG A 191 28.38 0.37 23.65
C ARG A 191 27.46 -0.63 22.95
N TYR A 192 27.88 -1.18 21.81
CA TYR A 192 27.20 -2.31 21.19
C TYR A 192 27.19 -3.53 22.12
N ARG A 193 28.33 -3.84 22.74
CA ARG A 193 28.44 -4.93 23.72
C ARG A 193 27.52 -4.72 24.93
N GLU A 194 27.44 -3.50 25.48
CA GLU A 194 26.54 -3.15 26.57
C GLU A 194 25.05 -3.30 26.16
N MET A 195 24.69 -2.84 24.95
CA MET A 195 23.33 -2.99 24.42
C MET A 195 22.91 -4.45 24.21
N VAL A 196 23.84 -5.32 23.79
CA VAL A 196 23.61 -6.76 23.62
C VAL A 196 23.55 -7.47 24.97
N GLN A 197 24.43 -7.10 25.93
CA GLN A 197 24.48 -7.71 27.26
C GLN A 197 23.21 -7.49 28.09
N HIS A 198 22.48 -6.39 27.87
CA HIS A 198 21.27 -6.04 28.62
C HIS A 198 19.96 -6.31 27.88
N GLN A 199 19.95 -7.22 26.90
CA GLN A 199 18.68 -7.67 26.31
C GLN A 199 17.90 -8.52 27.33
N ALA A 200 16.83 -7.95 27.88
CA ALA A 200 15.89 -8.71 28.69
C ALA A 200 15.04 -9.58 27.76
N CYS A 201 15.35 -10.87 27.71
CA CYS A 201 14.49 -11.87 27.08
C CYS A 201 13.48 -12.37 28.11
N ILE A 202 12.19 -12.23 27.80
CA ILE A 202 11.11 -12.80 28.60
C ILE A 202 10.57 -13.98 27.81
N GLY A 203 10.73 -15.19 28.35
CA GLY A 203 10.02 -16.36 27.87
C GLY A 203 8.55 -16.25 28.26
N VAL A 204 7.65 -16.23 27.29
CA VAL A 204 6.21 -16.26 27.54
C VAL A 204 5.72 -17.66 27.24
N PHE A 205 5.18 -18.32 28.26
CA PHE A 205 4.54 -19.63 28.13
C PHE A 205 3.04 -19.43 27.95
N ILE A 206 2.49 -19.89 26.82
CA ILE A 206 1.04 -19.85 26.59
C ILE A 206 0.50 -21.27 26.55
N MET A 207 -0.47 -21.54 27.43
CA MET A 207 -1.31 -22.73 27.36
C MET A 207 -2.70 -22.33 26.88
N PHE A 208 -3.20 -23.02 25.86
CA PHE A 208 -4.60 -22.92 25.46
C PHE A 208 -5.33 -24.13 26.04
N THR A 209 -6.51 -23.88 26.62
CA THR A 209 -7.41 -24.96 27.05
C THR A 209 -8.79 -24.65 26.52
N GLY A 210 -9.49 -25.68 26.02
CA GLY A 210 -10.88 -25.55 25.63
C GLY A 210 -11.74 -25.37 26.88
N ARG A 211 -12.41 -24.22 27.02
CA ARG A 211 -13.41 -24.02 28.08
C ARG A 211 -14.80 -23.99 27.46
N PHE A 212 -15.60 -25.02 27.70
CA PHE A 212 -17.02 -25.00 27.38
C PHE A 212 -17.71 -23.90 28.18
N ARG A 213 -18.31 -22.91 27.50
CA ARG A 213 -19.37 -22.08 28.07
C ARG A 213 -20.68 -22.69 27.61
N TYR A 214 -21.33 -23.46 28.48
CA TYR A 214 -22.75 -23.74 28.34
C TYR A 214 -23.50 -22.40 28.41
N PHE A 215 -24.16 -22.01 27.33
CA PHE A 215 -25.21 -20.99 27.31
C PHE A 215 -26.56 -21.69 27.37
#